data_AF-A0A3S4U0L6-F1
#
_entry.id   AF-A0A3S4U0L6-F1
#
_cell.length_a   1.000
_cell.length_b   1.000
_cell.length_c   1.000
_cell.angle_alpha   90.00
_cell.angle_beta   90.00
_cell.angle_gamma   90.00
#
_symmetry.space_group_name_H-M   'P 1'
#
loop_
_entity.id
_entity.type
_entity.pdbx_description
1 polymer ?
#
loop_
_entity_poly.entity_id
_entity_poly.type
_entity_poly.pdbx_seq_one_letter_code
_entity_poly.pdbx_strand_id
1 'polypeptide(L)'
;MVGKDTVWILTDNGFGSKANSPDSMLYLNQYKINWSQGKFEPLKTVFLADPDKKVPFRIVHEDTKERYLTGADFDTESFQIIGNNIWIGDEFGPYLIKTDLNGKVLSVFETEIGGRKIQSPDHYQIVSPGTPNGFHKSVNLKRSKGYEGMALSPDGKYLYPLLEGPLWDEKKQGWETVDGKVSLRILEFDVDKQEWTGRYWFYPLENEHNAIGDFNLLDAKNGLIIERDNGEGTEDKACKNSVDTTHCFSEPAKFKRVYKVSFSSDNVGKAVKKLAYIDLLNISDPNKISLKPLNDGVLKFPFFTIENLDVVDNEHIIVGNDNNFPFSSSRQPNHQDDNELILLKVPALLKAK
;
A
#
# COMPACT_ATOMS: atom_id res chain seq x y z
N MET A 1 12.57 2.60 1.60
CA MET A 1 13.94 2.97 1.16
C MET A 1 14.92 2.67 2.28
N VAL A 2 16.11 2.17 1.95
CA VAL A 2 17.22 2.04 2.91
C VAL A 2 18.46 2.67 2.26
N GLY A 3 18.48 4.01 2.24
CA GLY A 3 19.58 4.83 1.71
C GLY A 3 19.28 5.55 0.39
N LYS A 4 20.03 6.62 0.12
CA LYS A 4 19.79 7.60 -0.97
C LYS A 4 19.59 6.98 -2.37
N ASP A 5 20.29 5.88 -2.66
CA ASP A 5 20.26 5.22 -3.96
C ASP A 5 19.94 3.72 -3.84
N THR A 6 19.39 3.26 -2.72
CA THR A 6 19.07 1.84 -2.50
C THR A 6 17.62 1.69 -2.03
N VAL A 7 16.88 0.90 -2.78
CA VAL A 7 15.46 0.64 -2.53
C VAL A 7 15.25 -0.83 -2.22
N TRP A 8 14.26 -1.09 -1.37
CA TRP A 8 13.68 -2.39 -1.15
C TRP A 8 12.31 -2.37 -1.79
N ILE A 9 11.94 -3.44 -2.48
CA ILE A 9 10.65 -3.62 -3.14
C ILE A 9 10.10 -4.95 -2.65
N LEU A 10 8.89 -4.90 -2.09
CA LEU A 10 8.13 -6.04 -1.63
C LEU A 10 7.27 -6.56 -2.80
N THR A 11 7.06 -7.88 -2.86
CA THR A 11 6.06 -8.47 -3.74
C THR A 11 4.75 -8.63 -2.96
N ASP A 12 3.63 -8.32 -3.59
CA ASP A 12 2.28 -8.62 -3.11
C ASP A 12 1.96 -10.12 -3.27
N ASN A 13 0.70 -10.53 -3.16
CA ASN A 13 0.32 -11.92 -3.41
C ASN A 13 0.62 -12.41 -4.83
N GLY A 14 0.89 -11.54 -5.80
CA GLY A 14 1.28 -11.85 -7.17
C GLY A 14 0.14 -12.00 -8.16
N PHE A 15 -0.89 -12.83 -7.90
CA PHE A 15 -1.95 -13.10 -8.89
C PHE A 15 -3.31 -12.48 -8.55
N GLY A 16 -3.35 -11.56 -7.59
CA GLY A 16 -4.51 -10.75 -7.22
C GLY A 16 -5.51 -11.42 -6.28
N SER A 17 -5.28 -12.67 -5.86
CA SER A 17 -6.10 -13.28 -4.82
C SER A 17 -5.41 -14.42 -4.08
N LYS A 18 -5.90 -14.71 -2.88
CA LYS A 18 -5.51 -15.88 -2.10
C LYS A 18 -5.63 -17.20 -2.87
N ALA A 19 -6.70 -17.37 -3.65
CA ALA A 19 -7.06 -18.65 -4.24
C ALA A 19 -6.19 -19.06 -5.43
N ASN A 20 -5.60 -18.10 -6.14
CA ASN A 20 -4.79 -18.32 -7.34
C ASN A 20 -3.30 -18.05 -7.11
N SER A 21 -2.88 -17.75 -5.87
CA SER A 21 -1.49 -17.44 -5.52
C SER A 21 -0.71 -18.50 -4.71
N PRO A 22 -1.02 -19.82 -4.75
CA PRO A 22 -0.28 -20.81 -3.97
C PRO A 22 1.13 -21.09 -4.50
N ASP A 23 1.47 -20.62 -5.70
CA ASP A 23 2.78 -20.77 -6.35
C ASP A 23 3.51 -19.43 -6.54
N SER A 24 2.92 -18.33 -6.06
CA SER A 24 3.56 -17.02 -5.99
C SER A 24 4.31 -16.90 -4.67
N MET A 25 5.65 -16.97 -4.72
CA MET A 25 6.49 -16.86 -3.53
C MET A 25 6.56 -15.42 -3.03
N LEU A 26 6.48 -15.21 -1.71
CA LEU A 26 6.66 -13.88 -1.13
C LEU A 26 8.14 -13.59 -0.86
N TYR A 27 8.61 -12.43 -1.32
CA TYR A 27 9.99 -11.99 -1.15
C TYR A 27 10.11 -10.46 -1.21
N LEU A 28 11.26 -9.96 -0.76
CA LEU A 28 11.71 -8.60 -1.01
C LEU A 28 12.95 -8.61 -1.90
N ASN A 29 13.00 -7.70 -2.86
CA ASN A 29 14.19 -7.41 -3.65
C ASN A 29 14.83 -6.12 -3.19
N GLN A 30 16.15 -6.12 -3.14
CA GLN A 30 16.96 -4.92 -2.93
C GLN A 30 17.63 -4.53 -4.24
N TYR A 31 17.50 -3.27 -4.61
CA TYR A 31 18.10 -2.69 -5.81
C TYR A 31 18.92 -1.46 -5.45
N LYS A 32 20.04 -1.27 -6.15
CA LYS A 32 20.67 0.04 -6.28
C LYS A 32 20.13 0.73 -7.53
N ILE A 33 19.73 1.99 -7.39
CA ILE A 33 19.14 2.76 -8.49
C ILE A 33 20.18 3.70 -9.07
N ASN A 34 20.40 3.61 -10.37
CA ASN A 34 21.13 4.64 -11.11
C ASN A 34 20.12 5.57 -11.78
N TRP A 35 19.73 6.63 -11.07
CA TRP A 35 18.75 7.62 -11.53
C TRP A 35 19.13 8.28 -12.85
N SER A 36 20.42 8.55 -13.07
CA SER A 36 20.89 9.20 -14.31
C SER A 36 20.76 8.33 -15.55
N GLN A 37 20.77 7.01 -15.38
CA GLN A 37 20.67 6.04 -16.47
C GLN A 37 19.32 5.32 -16.52
N GLY A 38 18.45 5.52 -15.53
CA GLY A 38 17.18 4.80 -15.40
C GLY A 38 17.38 3.29 -15.22
N LYS A 39 18.39 2.86 -14.44
CA LYS A 39 18.73 1.44 -14.26
C LYS A 39 18.56 0.95 -12.83
N PHE A 40 18.04 -0.27 -12.71
CA PHE A 40 17.99 -1.06 -11.49
C PHE A 40 19.15 -2.05 -11.50
N GLU A 41 20.02 -1.97 -10.49
CA GLU A 41 21.09 -2.94 -10.26
C GLU A 41 20.67 -3.87 -9.11
N PRO A 42 20.33 -5.15 -9.39
CA PRO A 42 19.89 -6.08 -8.35
C PRO A 42 21.03 -6.36 -7.36
N LEU A 43 20.72 -6.29 -6.07
CA LEU A 43 21.68 -6.54 -4.98
C LEU A 43 21.38 -7.86 -4.26
N LYS A 44 20.13 -8.09 -3.85
CA LYS A 44 19.72 -9.26 -3.06
C LYS A 44 18.23 -9.53 -3.24
N THR A 45 17.84 -10.80 -3.15
CA THR A 45 16.45 -11.25 -2.95
C THR A 45 16.34 -11.95 -1.60
N VAL A 46 15.28 -11.65 -0.85
CA VAL A 46 14.99 -12.19 0.48
C VAL A 46 13.61 -12.84 0.47
N PHE A 47 13.56 -14.17 0.44
CA PHE A 47 12.31 -14.92 0.51
C PHE A 47 11.77 -14.95 1.94
N LEU A 48 10.46 -14.79 2.09
CA LEU A 48 9.78 -14.92 3.37
C LEU A 48 9.54 -16.39 3.70
N ALA A 49 9.83 -16.77 4.95
CA ALA A 49 9.76 -18.15 5.39
C ALA A 49 9.47 -18.26 6.89
N ASP A 50 8.74 -19.31 7.28
CA ASP A 50 8.34 -19.55 8.66
C ASP A 50 8.85 -20.89 9.23
N PRO A 51 10.17 -21.17 9.22
CA PRO A 51 10.71 -22.46 9.66
C PRO A 51 10.44 -22.76 11.15
N ASP A 52 10.24 -21.71 11.95
CA ASP A 52 10.01 -21.80 13.40
C ASP A 52 8.50 -21.85 13.77
N LYS A 53 7.60 -22.00 12.77
CA LYS A 53 6.14 -22.16 12.93
C LYS A 53 5.47 -21.04 13.75
N LYS A 54 5.79 -19.79 13.42
CA LYS A 54 5.24 -18.57 14.03
C LYS A 54 3.92 -18.13 13.41
N VAL A 55 3.63 -18.52 12.17
CA VAL A 55 2.33 -18.27 11.54
C VAL A 55 1.25 -19.13 12.23
N PRO A 56 0.14 -18.55 12.72
CA PRO A 56 -0.80 -19.26 13.60
C PRO A 56 -1.79 -20.17 12.85
N PHE A 57 -1.63 -20.33 11.54
CA PHE A 57 -2.47 -21.13 10.67
C PHE A 57 -1.63 -21.96 9.70
N ARG A 58 -2.26 -22.95 9.06
CA ARG A 58 -1.60 -23.80 8.07
C ARG A 58 -1.26 -22.98 6.82
N ILE A 59 0.00 -23.04 6.41
CA ILE A 59 0.49 -22.40 5.17
C ILE A 59 0.58 -23.41 4.01
N VAL A 60 0.80 -22.93 2.79
CA VAL A 60 0.96 -23.77 1.60
C VAL A 60 2.10 -24.78 1.76
N HIS A 61 3.28 -24.33 2.19
CA HIS A 61 4.47 -25.17 2.34
C HIS A 61 4.63 -25.77 3.75
N GLU A 62 3.51 -26.10 4.43
CA GLU A 62 3.46 -26.58 5.82
C GLU A 62 4.40 -27.76 6.10
N ASP A 63 4.51 -28.68 5.13
CA ASP A 63 5.23 -29.95 5.24
C ASP A 63 6.72 -29.86 4.81
N THR A 64 7.20 -28.67 4.48
CA THR A 64 8.62 -28.43 4.14
C THR A 64 9.41 -27.96 5.36
N LYS A 65 10.74 -28.06 5.31
CA LYS A 65 11.61 -27.58 6.40
C LYS A 65 11.63 -26.06 6.46
N GLU A 66 11.78 -25.42 5.30
CA GLU A 66 11.93 -23.97 5.18
C GLU A 66 10.60 -23.24 5.40
N ARG A 67 9.47 -23.86 5.03
CA ARG A 67 8.13 -23.25 5.19
C ARG A 67 8.04 -21.88 4.53
N TYR A 68 8.45 -21.81 3.26
CA TYR A 68 8.33 -20.59 2.48
C TYR A 68 6.88 -20.10 2.41
N LEU A 69 6.71 -18.79 2.44
CA LEU A 69 5.40 -18.16 2.33
C LEU A 69 5.06 -17.83 0.88
N THR A 70 3.78 -17.93 0.57
CA THR A 70 3.21 -17.68 -0.74
C THR A 70 2.09 -16.64 -0.67
N GLY A 71 1.67 -16.12 -1.82
CA GLY A 71 0.53 -15.21 -1.92
C GLY A 71 -0.81 -15.83 -1.52
N ALA A 72 -0.88 -17.14 -1.29
CA ALA A 72 -2.04 -17.78 -0.67
C ALA A 72 -2.00 -17.72 0.88
N ASP A 73 -0.84 -17.43 1.47
CA ASP A 73 -0.64 -17.35 2.91
C ASP A 73 -0.88 -15.93 3.42
N PHE A 74 -0.31 -14.94 2.74
CA PHE A 74 -0.42 -13.51 3.02
C PHE A 74 -0.47 -12.69 1.74
N ASP A 75 -0.98 -11.46 1.87
CA ASP A 75 -1.06 -10.44 0.83
C ASP A 75 -0.33 -9.21 1.32
N THR A 76 0.95 -9.12 1.00
CA THR A 76 1.86 -8.19 1.67
C THR A 76 2.04 -6.89 0.87
N GLU A 77 1.54 -5.77 1.39
CA GLU A 77 1.50 -4.51 0.63
C GLU A 77 2.49 -3.44 1.11
N SER A 78 2.82 -3.46 2.40
CA SER A 78 3.64 -2.40 2.99
C SER A 78 4.72 -2.96 3.90
N PHE A 79 5.83 -2.24 4.04
CA PHE A 79 6.86 -2.62 4.99
C PHE A 79 7.67 -1.44 5.53
N GLN A 80 8.27 -1.66 6.71
CA GLN A 80 9.19 -0.75 7.36
C GLN A 80 10.36 -1.56 7.96
N ILE A 81 11.56 -0.99 7.94
CA ILE A 81 12.76 -1.65 8.50
C ILE A 81 13.15 -0.93 9.80
N ILE A 82 13.18 -1.68 10.91
CA ILE A 82 13.53 -1.17 12.23
C ILE A 82 14.65 -2.02 12.82
N GLY A 83 15.86 -1.46 12.87
CA GLY A 83 17.06 -2.19 13.27
C GLY A 83 17.31 -3.39 12.34
N ASN A 84 17.29 -4.60 12.90
CA ASN A 84 17.50 -5.85 12.17
C ASN A 84 16.20 -6.59 11.82
N ASN A 85 15.07 -5.89 11.83
CA ASN A 85 13.76 -6.49 11.55
C ASN A 85 13.06 -5.77 10.40
N ILE A 86 12.32 -6.54 9.62
CA ILE A 86 11.35 -6.04 8.65
C ILE A 86 9.97 -6.21 9.28
N TRP A 87 9.19 -5.15 9.26
CA TRP A 87 7.78 -5.14 9.66
C TRP A 87 6.96 -5.02 8.39
N ILE A 88 5.99 -5.91 8.19
CA ILE A 88 5.23 -6.04 6.94
C ILE A 88 3.74 -5.99 7.28
N GLY A 89 2.98 -5.16 6.57
CA GLY A 89 1.52 -5.12 6.63
C GLY A 89 0.91 -6.13 5.64
N ASP A 90 -0.15 -6.81 6.06
CA ASP A 90 -0.91 -7.78 5.25
C ASP A 90 -2.37 -7.35 5.06
N GLU A 91 -2.96 -7.70 3.90
CA GLU A 91 -4.35 -7.40 3.60
C GLU A 91 -5.37 -8.41 4.10
N PHE A 92 -5.03 -9.70 4.08
CA PHE A 92 -5.99 -10.78 4.28
C PHE A 92 -6.51 -10.85 5.72
N GLY A 93 -5.66 -10.63 6.72
CA GLY A 93 -6.05 -10.65 8.12
C GLY A 93 -6.98 -9.50 8.48
N PRO A 94 -6.48 -8.25 8.54
CA PRO A 94 -5.09 -7.83 8.30
C PRO A 94 -4.15 -8.23 9.43
N TYR A 95 -2.88 -8.47 9.10
CA TYR A 95 -1.83 -8.80 10.07
C TYR A 95 -0.67 -7.81 9.99
N LEU A 96 0.04 -7.64 11.10
CA LEU A 96 1.39 -7.11 11.09
C LEU A 96 2.36 -8.28 11.27
N ILE A 97 3.35 -8.41 10.39
CA ILE A 97 4.30 -9.51 10.37
C ILE A 97 5.69 -8.95 10.67
N LYS A 98 6.40 -9.57 11.61
CA LYS A 98 7.78 -9.23 11.92
C LYS A 98 8.70 -10.33 11.43
N THR A 99 9.70 -9.98 10.64
CA THR A 99 10.74 -10.89 10.16
C THR A 99 12.14 -10.36 10.50
N ASP A 100 13.16 -11.23 10.43
CA ASP A 100 14.55 -10.76 10.38
C ASP A 100 14.93 -10.27 8.95
N LEU A 101 16.11 -9.67 8.79
CA LEU A 101 16.60 -9.19 7.48
C LEU A 101 16.85 -10.31 6.42
N ASN A 102 16.68 -11.57 6.80
CA ASN A 102 16.74 -12.73 5.90
C ASN A 102 15.36 -13.33 5.61
N GLY A 103 14.27 -12.67 6.04
CA GLY A 103 12.90 -13.04 5.71
C GLY A 103 12.31 -14.11 6.62
N LYS A 104 13.03 -14.51 7.69
CA LYS A 104 12.50 -15.48 8.65
C LYS A 104 11.45 -14.82 9.53
N VAL A 105 10.23 -15.34 9.55
CA VAL A 105 9.16 -14.86 10.42
C VAL A 105 9.55 -15.06 11.89
N LEU A 106 9.40 -13.98 12.66
CA LEU A 106 9.64 -13.94 14.11
C LEU A 106 8.32 -13.91 14.87
N SER A 107 7.35 -13.14 14.38
CA SER A 107 6.02 -12.98 14.97
C SER A 107 4.98 -12.56 13.93
N VAL A 108 3.71 -12.90 14.17
CA VAL A 108 2.53 -12.39 13.45
C VAL A 108 1.56 -11.81 14.48
N PHE A 109 1.09 -10.59 14.25
CA PHE A 109 0.19 -9.87 15.14
C PHE A 109 -1.17 -9.70 14.48
N GLU A 110 -2.23 -10.21 15.12
CA GLU A 110 -3.61 -9.96 14.71
C GLU A 110 -3.96 -8.48 14.95
N THR A 111 -4.68 -7.88 14.01
CA THR A 111 -5.11 -6.49 14.14
C THR A 111 -6.27 -6.33 15.11
N GLU A 112 -6.08 -5.48 16.13
CA GLU A 112 -7.12 -5.17 17.10
C GLU A 112 -7.26 -3.66 17.33
N ILE A 113 -8.49 -3.18 17.44
CA ILE A 113 -8.78 -1.79 17.81
C ILE A 113 -9.84 -1.77 18.91
N GLY A 114 -9.48 -1.22 20.08
CA GLY A 114 -10.39 -1.13 21.22
C GLY A 114 -10.92 -2.49 21.69
N GLY A 115 -10.10 -3.54 21.61
CA GLY A 115 -10.46 -4.91 21.97
C GLY A 115 -11.35 -5.64 20.95
N ARG A 116 -11.59 -5.05 19.76
CA ARG A 116 -12.27 -5.70 18.64
C ARG A 116 -11.26 -6.08 17.58
N LYS A 117 -11.25 -7.34 17.16
CA LYS A 117 -10.47 -7.81 16.01
C LYS A 117 -10.97 -7.18 14.73
N ILE A 118 -10.05 -6.83 13.85
CA ILE A 118 -10.35 -6.46 12.48
C ILE A 118 -10.18 -7.70 11.62
N GLN A 119 -11.23 -8.08 10.90
CA GLN A 119 -11.26 -9.34 10.16
C GLN A 119 -11.87 -9.12 8.78
N SER A 120 -11.09 -9.44 7.75
CA SER A 120 -11.60 -9.62 6.39
C SER A 120 -12.18 -11.03 6.21
N PRO A 121 -12.91 -11.31 5.10
CA PRO A 121 -13.32 -12.66 4.74
C PRO A 121 -12.19 -13.69 4.61
N ASP A 122 -10.93 -13.27 4.39
CA ASP A 122 -9.77 -14.15 4.23
C ASP A 122 -8.97 -14.39 5.51
N HIS A 123 -9.38 -13.76 6.61
CA HIS A 123 -8.80 -13.98 7.93
C HIS A 123 -8.95 -15.46 8.34
N TYR A 124 -7.89 -16.09 8.84
CA TYR A 124 -7.85 -17.56 9.03
C TYR A 124 -8.93 -18.14 9.98
N GLN A 125 -9.42 -17.32 10.92
CA GLN A 125 -10.52 -17.69 11.84
C GLN A 125 -11.92 -17.63 11.20
N ILE A 126 -12.05 -17.06 9.99
CA ILE A 126 -13.34 -16.94 9.31
C ILE A 126 -13.64 -18.27 8.61
N VAL A 127 -14.76 -18.86 9.01
CA VAL A 127 -15.30 -20.07 8.40
C VAL A 127 -16.60 -19.76 7.68
N SER A 128 -16.82 -20.44 6.55
CA SER A 128 -18.09 -20.40 5.84
C SER A 128 -19.23 -20.80 6.78
N PRO A 129 -20.37 -20.07 6.77
CA PRO A 129 -21.52 -20.45 7.59
C PRO A 129 -22.03 -21.85 7.21
N GLY A 130 -22.53 -22.60 8.20
CA GLY A 130 -23.11 -23.93 7.97
C GLY A 130 -24.44 -23.93 7.21
N THR A 131 -24.98 -22.76 6.86
CA THR A 131 -26.21 -22.61 6.08
C THR A 131 -26.02 -21.64 4.90
N PRO A 132 -26.68 -21.84 3.75
CA PRO A 132 -26.53 -20.97 2.57
C PRO A 132 -26.93 -19.51 2.79
N ASN A 133 -27.71 -19.22 3.83
CA ASN A 133 -28.18 -17.88 4.20
C ASN A 133 -27.52 -17.35 5.49
N GLY A 134 -26.46 -18.02 5.97
CA GLY A 134 -25.71 -17.54 7.13
C GLY A 134 -24.84 -16.33 6.76
N PHE A 135 -24.56 -15.50 7.76
CA PHE A 135 -23.67 -14.33 7.62
C PHE A 135 -22.45 -14.48 8.52
N HIS A 136 -21.31 -13.95 8.08
CA HIS A 136 -20.10 -13.88 8.90
C HIS A 136 -20.26 -12.77 9.96
N LYS A 137 -20.44 -13.15 11.22
CA LYS A 137 -20.71 -12.19 12.31
C LYS A 137 -19.51 -11.33 12.71
N SER A 138 -18.28 -11.80 12.45
CA SER A 138 -17.07 -11.12 12.91
C SER A 138 -16.31 -10.38 11.79
N VAL A 139 -16.75 -10.52 10.54
CA VAL A 139 -16.17 -9.80 9.41
C VAL A 139 -16.63 -8.35 9.46
N ASN A 140 -15.67 -7.45 9.59
CA ASN A 140 -15.89 -6.00 9.69
C ASN A 140 -15.02 -5.20 8.72
N LEU A 141 -14.29 -5.88 7.85
CA LEU A 141 -13.51 -5.33 6.76
C LEU A 141 -13.82 -6.10 5.47
N LYS A 142 -13.71 -5.44 4.32
CA LYS A 142 -13.86 -6.11 3.02
C LYS A 142 -12.64 -7.01 2.73
N ARG A 143 -12.81 -7.95 1.81
CA ARG A 143 -11.72 -8.75 1.24
C ARG A 143 -10.71 -7.83 0.52
N SER A 144 -9.42 -8.14 0.64
CA SER A 144 -8.31 -7.37 0.02
C SER A 144 -8.49 -5.87 0.23
N LYS A 145 -8.60 -5.50 1.50
CA LYS A 145 -8.76 -4.11 1.96
C LYS A 145 -8.05 -3.89 3.30
N GLY A 146 -7.05 -4.71 3.59
CA GLY A 146 -6.31 -4.67 4.84
C GLY A 146 -5.24 -3.58 4.78
N TYR A 147 -4.00 -3.85 5.19
CA TYR A 147 -3.00 -2.79 5.16
C TYR A 147 -2.41 -2.60 3.77
N GLU A 148 -2.52 -1.38 3.26
CA GLU A 148 -1.96 -0.96 1.97
C GLU A 148 -0.72 -0.08 2.16
N GLY A 149 -0.78 0.87 3.11
CA GLY A 149 0.35 1.74 3.45
C GLY A 149 0.76 1.58 4.90
N MET A 150 2.03 1.80 5.23
CA MET A 150 2.48 1.79 6.62
C MET A 150 3.65 2.72 6.83
N ALA A 151 3.50 3.67 7.76
CA ALA A 151 4.57 4.60 8.10
C ALA A 151 5.29 4.22 9.40
N LEU A 152 6.52 4.73 9.58
CA LEU A 152 7.35 4.56 10.78
C LEU A 152 7.57 5.92 11.46
N SER A 153 7.43 5.99 12.79
CA SER A 153 7.80 7.18 13.56
C SER A 153 9.31 7.47 13.44
N PRO A 154 9.75 8.74 13.38
CA PRO A 154 11.18 9.07 13.26
C PRO A 154 12.08 8.52 14.38
N ASP A 155 11.50 8.27 15.56
CA ASP A 155 12.20 7.66 16.69
C ASP A 155 12.14 6.12 16.71
N GLY A 156 11.50 5.50 15.71
CA GLY A 156 11.42 4.05 15.54
C GLY A 156 10.46 3.33 16.49
N LYS A 157 9.72 4.05 17.32
CA LYS A 157 8.87 3.47 18.38
C LYS A 157 7.50 3.03 17.93
N TYR A 158 6.97 3.65 16.88
CA TYR A 158 5.61 3.41 16.43
C TYR A 158 5.55 3.12 14.94
N LEU A 159 4.76 2.12 14.59
CA LEU A 159 4.30 1.92 13.23
C LEU A 159 2.88 2.50 13.10
N TYR A 160 2.58 3.01 11.91
CA TYR A 160 1.28 3.54 11.54
C TYR A 160 0.71 2.86 10.29
N PRO A 161 0.26 1.59 10.40
CA PRO A 161 -0.42 0.92 9.30
C PRO A 161 -1.74 1.60 8.95
N LEU A 162 -2.01 1.77 7.66
CA LEU A 162 -3.19 2.39 7.10
C LEU A 162 -3.97 1.33 6.33
N LEU A 163 -5.23 1.12 6.74
CA LEU A 163 -6.14 0.25 6.03
C LEU A 163 -6.48 0.83 4.65
N GLU A 164 -6.58 -0.01 3.63
CA GLU A 164 -7.05 0.34 2.29
C GLU A 164 -8.57 0.59 2.26
N GLY A 165 -9.32 -0.19 3.05
CA GLY A 165 -10.78 -0.09 3.12
C GLY A 165 -11.33 0.45 4.44
N PRO A 166 -12.54 1.04 4.41
CA PRO A 166 -13.23 1.47 5.61
C PRO A 166 -13.73 0.26 6.40
N LEU A 167 -13.82 0.39 7.72
CA LEU A 167 -14.48 -0.61 8.55
C LEU A 167 -16.00 -0.52 8.44
N TRP A 168 -16.67 -1.65 8.68
CA TRP A 168 -18.12 -1.71 8.82
C TRP A 168 -18.54 -1.32 10.25
N ASP A 169 -19.35 -0.27 10.36
CA ASP A 169 -20.00 0.14 11.61
C ASP A 169 -21.35 -0.59 11.74
N GLU A 170 -21.36 -1.64 12.56
CA GLU A 170 -22.57 -2.42 12.84
C GLU A 170 -23.71 -1.59 13.44
N LYS A 171 -23.42 -0.53 14.20
CA LYS A 171 -24.46 0.29 14.82
C LYS A 171 -25.15 1.17 13.78
N LYS A 172 -24.37 1.68 12.82
CA LYS A 172 -24.88 2.52 11.73
C LYS A 172 -25.34 1.73 10.50
N GLN A 173 -25.02 0.43 10.44
CA GLN A 173 -25.26 -0.41 9.26
C GLN A 173 -24.67 0.21 7.99
N GLY A 174 -23.41 0.66 8.09
CA GLY A 174 -22.72 1.34 6.99
C GLY A 174 -21.21 1.41 7.21
N TRP A 175 -20.51 1.85 6.17
CA TRP A 175 -19.07 2.12 6.24
C TRP A 175 -18.78 3.31 7.15
N GLU A 176 -17.62 3.29 7.79
CA GLU A 176 -17.15 4.42 8.58
C GLU A 176 -17.01 5.68 7.74
N THR A 177 -17.56 6.77 8.27
CA THR A 177 -17.53 8.09 7.63
C THR A 177 -17.14 9.16 8.63
N VAL A 178 -16.44 10.19 8.15
CA VAL A 178 -16.18 11.45 8.85
C VAL A 178 -16.62 12.58 7.95
N ASP A 179 -17.47 13.46 8.46
CA ASP A 179 -18.04 14.60 7.72
C ASP A 179 -18.64 14.21 6.36
N GLY A 180 -19.32 13.05 6.31
CA GLY A 180 -19.98 12.53 5.11
C GLY A 180 -19.05 11.83 4.10
N LYS A 181 -17.74 11.76 4.37
CA LYS A 181 -16.77 11.05 3.52
C LYS A 181 -16.43 9.68 4.08
N VAL A 182 -16.45 8.65 3.24
CA VAL A 182 -15.90 7.33 3.59
C VAL A 182 -14.46 7.50 4.08
N SER A 183 -14.15 6.89 5.22
CA SER A 183 -12.90 7.14 5.93
C SER A 183 -12.20 5.85 6.30
N LEU A 184 -10.91 5.80 6.00
CA LEU A 184 -10.00 4.71 6.34
C LEU A 184 -9.40 4.94 7.72
N ARG A 185 -8.77 3.92 8.31
CA ARG A 185 -8.09 4.05 9.60
C ARG A 185 -6.58 3.93 9.48
N ILE A 186 -5.87 4.92 10.03
CA ILE A 186 -4.45 4.85 10.39
C ILE A 186 -4.39 4.35 11.83
N LEU A 187 -3.74 3.21 12.08
CA LEU A 187 -3.62 2.61 13.41
C LEU A 187 -2.25 2.95 14.03
N GLU A 188 -2.07 2.74 15.33
CA GLU A 188 -0.77 2.88 15.99
C GLU A 188 -0.37 1.57 16.68
N PHE A 189 0.83 1.09 16.37
CA PHE A 189 1.43 -0.10 16.96
C PHE A 189 2.73 0.28 17.69
N ASP A 190 2.88 -0.13 18.95
CA ASP A 190 4.07 0.10 19.77
C ASP A 190 5.10 -1.00 19.48
N VAL A 191 6.22 -0.62 18.86
CA VAL A 191 7.24 -1.56 18.34
C VAL A 191 7.98 -2.27 19.47
N ASP A 192 8.24 -1.57 20.58
CA ASP A 192 8.97 -2.12 21.73
C ASP A 192 8.09 -3.11 22.50
N LYS A 193 6.83 -2.74 22.74
CA LYS A 193 5.86 -3.63 23.42
C LYS A 193 5.33 -4.73 22.51
N GLN A 194 5.37 -4.51 21.20
CA GLN A 194 4.77 -5.36 20.18
C GLN A 194 3.25 -5.52 20.37
N GLU A 195 2.58 -4.40 20.63
CA GLU A 195 1.15 -4.35 20.94
C GLU A 195 0.47 -3.16 20.24
N TRP A 196 -0.80 -3.35 19.86
CA TRP A 196 -1.65 -2.26 19.41
C TRP A 196 -1.94 -1.30 20.55
N THR A 197 -1.72 0.00 20.35
CA THR A 197 -1.99 0.99 21.41
C THR A 197 -3.47 1.29 21.57
N GLY A 198 -4.29 0.85 20.60
CA GLY A 198 -5.71 1.19 20.48
C GLY A 198 -5.96 2.60 19.95
N ARG A 199 -4.91 3.40 19.69
CA ARG A 199 -5.03 4.71 19.05
C ARG A 199 -5.15 4.55 17.54
N TYR A 200 -5.93 5.45 16.95
CA TYR A 200 -6.13 5.52 15.52
C TYR A 200 -6.51 6.93 15.10
N TRP A 201 -6.42 7.19 13.79
CA TRP A 201 -6.92 8.40 13.13
C TRP A 201 -7.69 8.01 11.88
N PHE A 202 -8.59 8.88 11.46
CA PHE A 202 -9.32 8.69 10.20
C PHE A 202 -8.60 9.37 9.03
N TYR A 203 -8.59 8.71 7.88
CA TYR A 203 -8.22 9.30 6.60
C TYR A 203 -9.47 9.38 5.70
N PRO A 204 -10.11 10.56 5.60
CA PRO A 204 -11.27 10.73 4.73
C PRO A 204 -10.84 10.79 3.25
N LEU A 205 -11.42 9.91 2.43
CA LEU A 205 -11.20 9.89 1.00
C LEU A 205 -11.84 11.12 0.33
N GLU A 206 -11.25 11.61 -0.77
CA GLU A 206 -11.90 12.62 -1.62
C GLU A 206 -13.11 12.05 -2.37
N ASN A 207 -13.05 10.77 -2.75
CA ASN A 207 -14.14 10.04 -3.36
C ASN A 207 -14.21 8.63 -2.75
N GLU A 208 -15.40 8.09 -2.53
CA GLU A 208 -15.58 6.77 -1.89
C GLU A 208 -15.05 5.58 -2.71
N HIS A 209 -14.77 5.79 -4.00
CA HIS A 209 -14.18 4.79 -4.89
C HIS A 209 -12.66 4.93 -5.06
N ASN A 210 -12.05 5.95 -4.44
CA ASN A 210 -10.60 6.05 -4.42
C ASN A 210 -10.00 4.99 -3.50
N ALA A 211 -8.74 4.67 -3.74
CA ALA A 211 -7.91 3.89 -2.85
C ALA A 211 -6.70 4.71 -2.42
N ILE A 212 -6.05 4.26 -1.35
CA ILE A 212 -4.70 4.72 -1.02
C ILE A 212 -3.68 3.80 -1.70
N GLY A 213 -2.41 4.20 -1.70
CA GLY A 213 -1.35 3.36 -2.26
C GLY A 213 -0.12 3.19 -1.38
N ASP A 214 0.23 4.19 -0.57
CA ASP A 214 1.32 4.06 0.41
C ASP A 214 1.24 5.21 1.42
N PHE A 215 1.95 5.08 2.55
CA PHE A 215 2.02 6.05 3.63
C PHE A 215 3.41 6.10 4.28
N ASN A 216 4.07 7.26 4.26
CA ASN A 216 5.35 7.48 4.94
C ASN A 216 5.39 8.79 5.74
N LEU A 217 6.08 8.80 6.89
CA LEU A 217 6.20 9.99 7.73
C LEU A 217 7.35 10.89 7.28
N LEU A 218 7.12 12.20 7.40
CA LEU A 218 8.14 13.25 7.27
C LEU A 218 8.73 13.60 8.64
N ASP A 219 7.87 13.64 9.65
CA ASP A 219 8.21 13.94 11.03
C ASP A 219 7.14 13.34 11.96
N ALA A 220 7.24 13.62 13.27
CA ALA A 220 6.34 13.05 14.28
C ALA A 220 4.85 13.46 14.13
N LYS A 221 4.53 14.44 13.28
CA LYS A 221 3.17 14.97 13.10
C LYS A 221 2.71 15.02 11.64
N ASN A 222 3.60 14.83 10.68
CA ASN A 222 3.30 14.97 9.27
C ASN A 222 3.76 13.74 8.49
N GLY A 223 2.95 13.35 7.51
CA GLY A 223 3.31 12.30 6.57
C GLY A 223 2.74 12.55 5.17
N LEU A 224 3.07 11.66 4.26
CA LEU A 224 2.64 11.67 2.87
C LEU A 224 1.83 10.42 2.57
N ILE A 225 0.67 10.56 1.95
CA ILE A 225 -0.22 9.45 1.57
C ILE A 225 -0.56 9.58 0.08
N ILE A 226 -0.42 8.50 -0.68
CA ILE A 226 -0.98 8.42 -2.04
C ILE A 226 -2.49 8.17 -1.94
N GLU A 227 -3.27 8.91 -2.72
CA GLU A 227 -4.68 8.62 -3.00
C GLU A 227 -4.93 8.67 -4.51
N ARG A 228 -5.57 7.64 -5.05
CA ARG A 228 -5.77 7.45 -6.49
C ARG A 228 -7.16 6.93 -6.80
N ASP A 229 -7.68 7.29 -7.97
CA ASP A 229 -8.82 6.60 -8.56
C ASP A 229 -8.40 5.25 -9.16
N ASN A 230 -9.36 4.48 -9.66
CA ASN A 230 -9.12 3.22 -10.38
C ASN A 230 -9.03 3.40 -11.90
N GLY A 231 -8.88 4.64 -12.37
CA GLY A 231 -8.69 4.92 -13.79
C GLY A 231 -7.23 4.74 -14.19
N GLU A 232 -6.98 4.46 -15.47
CA GLU A 232 -5.64 4.35 -16.02
C GLU A 232 -5.56 4.98 -17.42
N GLY A 233 -4.37 5.44 -17.81
CA GLY A 233 -4.20 6.12 -19.09
C GLY A 233 -4.61 7.59 -19.08
N THR A 234 -4.42 8.22 -20.24
CA THR A 234 -4.61 9.66 -20.45
C THR A 234 -5.77 9.93 -21.40
N GLU A 235 -6.42 11.08 -21.23
CA GLU A 235 -7.62 11.47 -22.00
C GLU A 235 -7.40 11.49 -23.53
N ASP A 236 -6.18 11.73 -24.03
CA ASP A 236 -5.86 11.65 -25.47
C ASP A 236 -6.01 10.23 -26.05
N LYS A 237 -6.07 9.22 -25.18
CA LYS A 237 -6.29 7.81 -25.52
C LYS A 237 -7.61 7.28 -24.94
N ALA A 238 -8.53 8.15 -24.54
CA ALA A 238 -9.85 7.77 -24.08
C ALA A 238 -10.67 7.14 -25.20
N CYS A 239 -11.47 6.13 -24.87
CA CYS A 239 -12.42 5.55 -25.81
C CYS A 239 -13.50 6.57 -26.18
N LYS A 240 -13.73 6.78 -27.49
CA LYS A 240 -14.86 7.59 -27.98
C LYS A 240 -16.21 6.92 -27.72
N ASN A 241 -16.21 5.58 -27.69
CA ASN A 241 -17.32 4.71 -27.32
C ASN A 241 -16.77 3.48 -26.60
N SER A 242 -17.42 3.06 -25.52
CA SER A 242 -16.90 1.99 -24.62
C SER A 242 -17.11 0.57 -25.16
N VAL A 243 -17.16 0.38 -26.47
CA VAL A 243 -17.47 -0.92 -27.10
C VAL A 243 -16.20 -1.68 -27.49
N ASP A 244 -15.15 -0.98 -27.91
CA ASP A 244 -13.85 -1.56 -28.27
C ASP A 244 -12.74 -0.85 -27.50
N THR A 245 -12.18 -1.53 -26.50
CA THR A 245 -11.07 -1.04 -25.66
C THR A 245 -9.71 -1.54 -26.14
N THR A 246 -9.63 -2.13 -27.34
CA THR A 246 -8.37 -2.68 -27.88
C THR A 246 -7.32 -1.59 -28.12
N HIS A 247 -7.75 -0.36 -28.36
CA HIS A 247 -6.88 0.76 -28.74
C HIS A 247 -7.13 2.03 -27.92
N CYS A 248 -7.82 1.93 -26.78
CA CYS A 248 -8.15 3.07 -25.94
C CYS A 248 -8.45 2.65 -24.50
N PHE A 249 -8.44 3.61 -23.58
CA PHE A 249 -8.83 3.43 -22.18
C PHE A 249 -10.31 3.76 -22.00
N SER A 250 -11.08 2.82 -21.42
CA SER A 250 -12.49 3.05 -21.11
C SER A 250 -12.69 4.05 -19.98
N GLU A 251 -11.78 4.05 -19.01
CA GLU A 251 -11.78 4.94 -17.86
C GLU A 251 -10.39 5.56 -17.66
N PRO A 252 -10.11 6.70 -18.32
CA PRO A 252 -8.87 7.45 -18.11
C PRO A 252 -8.68 7.87 -16.65
N ALA A 253 -7.43 7.92 -16.20
CA ALA A 253 -7.08 8.43 -14.88
C ALA A 253 -7.43 9.91 -14.74
N LYS A 254 -8.13 10.26 -13.65
CA LYS A 254 -8.60 11.63 -13.35
C LYS A 254 -8.09 12.15 -12.01
N PHE A 255 -7.67 11.26 -11.13
CA PHE A 255 -7.23 11.60 -9.79
C PHE A 255 -6.06 10.71 -9.36
N LYS A 256 -4.86 11.28 -9.25
CA LYS A 256 -3.67 10.63 -8.70
C LYS A 256 -2.89 11.66 -7.88
N ARG A 257 -2.89 11.56 -6.55
CA ARG A 257 -2.29 12.59 -5.67
C ARG A 257 -1.43 12.00 -4.59
N VAL A 258 -0.37 12.72 -4.23
CA VAL A 258 0.33 12.52 -2.95
C VAL A 258 -0.07 13.67 -2.03
N TYR A 259 -0.81 13.37 -0.98
CA TYR A 259 -1.23 14.31 0.04
C TYR A 259 -0.20 14.42 1.15
N LYS A 260 0.15 15.64 1.55
CA LYS A 260 0.71 15.88 2.88
C LYS A 260 -0.43 15.93 3.90
N VAL A 261 -0.35 15.09 4.91
CA VAL A 261 -1.30 15.04 6.02
C VAL A 261 -0.64 15.38 7.34
N SER A 262 -1.39 15.95 8.28
CA SER A 262 -0.98 16.14 9.66
C SER A 262 -1.91 15.45 10.65
N PHE A 263 -1.32 14.83 11.67
CA PHE A 263 -2.01 14.19 12.79
C PHE A 263 -1.14 14.22 14.04
N SER A 264 -1.73 14.03 15.22
CA SER A 264 -1.04 14.14 16.50
C SER A 264 -1.83 13.45 17.63
N SER A 265 -1.28 13.48 18.85
CA SER A 265 -2.01 13.11 20.08
C SER A 265 -3.32 13.85 20.25
N ASP A 266 -3.42 15.08 19.76
CA ASP A 266 -4.53 15.98 20.08
C ASP A 266 -5.79 15.68 19.26
N ASN A 267 -5.63 14.92 18.16
CA ASN A 267 -6.72 14.51 17.28
C ASN A 267 -6.85 12.98 17.13
N VAL A 268 -6.38 12.22 18.12
CA VAL A 268 -6.65 10.77 18.20
C VAL A 268 -8.16 10.52 18.12
N GLY A 269 -8.56 9.54 17.31
CA GLY A 269 -9.95 9.20 17.03
C GLY A 269 -10.66 10.20 16.10
N LYS A 270 -9.96 11.18 15.53
CA LYS A 270 -10.49 12.15 14.57
C LYS A 270 -9.76 12.06 13.23
N ALA A 271 -10.27 12.75 12.22
CA ALA A 271 -9.63 12.83 10.92
C ALA A 271 -8.26 13.52 10.98
N VAL A 272 -7.34 13.03 10.15
CA VAL A 272 -6.12 13.75 9.79
C VAL A 272 -6.47 14.99 8.96
N LYS A 273 -5.62 16.00 9.00
CA LYS A 273 -5.80 17.20 8.19
C LYS A 273 -4.94 17.09 6.92
N LYS A 274 -5.56 17.12 5.74
CA LYS A 274 -4.86 17.29 4.46
C LYS A 274 -4.36 18.74 4.34
N LEU A 275 -3.06 18.94 4.21
CA LEU A 275 -2.41 20.26 4.20
C LEU A 275 -2.09 20.75 2.78
N ALA A 276 -1.60 19.86 1.93
CA ALA A 276 -1.21 20.14 0.55
C ALA A 276 -1.19 18.83 -0.24
N TYR A 277 -1.08 18.92 -1.56
CA TYR A 277 -0.85 17.77 -2.42
C TYR A 277 0.01 18.13 -3.63
N ILE A 278 0.59 17.11 -4.24
CA ILE A 278 1.03 17.14 -5.64
C ILE A 278 0.06 16.31 -6.48
N ASP A 279 -0.14 16.73 -7.72
CA ASP A 279 -0.95 16.02 -8.70
C ASP A 279 -0.03 15.23 -9.63
N LEU A 280 -0.11 13.90 -9.55
CA LEU A 280 0.71 12.99 -10.34
C LEU A 280 0.27 12.92 -11.81
N LEU A 281 -0.88 13.51 -12.16
CA LEU A 281 -1.30 13.72 -13.55
C LEU A 281 -0.82 15.07 -14.12
N ASN A 282 -0.03 15.83 -13.35
CA ASN A 282 0.44 17.16 -13.75
C ASN A 282 1.87 17.44 -13.25
N ILE A 283 2.81 16.57 -13.61
CA ILE A 283 4.21 16.67 -13.18
C ILE A 283 5.00 17.53 -14.17
N SER A 284 5.50 18.68 -13.72
CA SER A 284 6.33 19.55 -14.56
C SER A 284 7.70 18.94 -14.83
N ASP A 285 8.17 19.00 -16.08
CA ASP A 285 9.52 18.58 -16.48
C ASP A 285 10.34 19.77 -17.05
N PRO A 286 10.70 20.77 -16.21
CA PRO A 286 11.37 21.98 -16.68
C PRO A 286 12.77 21.72 -17.24
N ASN A 287 13.41 20.63 -16.82
CA ASN A 287 14.76 20.25 -17.24
C ASN A 287 14.78 19.23 -18.39
N LYS A 288 13.60 18.79 -18.87
CA LYS A 288 13.45 17.83 -19.97
C LYS A 288 14.18 16.51 -19.70
N ILE A 289 14.05 15.99 -18.49
CA ILE A 289 14.71 14.75 -18.04
C ILE A 289 13.80 13.52 -18.13
N SER A 290 12.51 13.69 -18.40
CA SER A 290 11.58 12.56 -18.53
C SER A 290 12.02 11.61 -19.65
N LEU A 291 12.06 10.31 -19.33
CA LEU A 291 12.34 9.24 -20.30
C LEU A 291 11.07 8.84 -21.08
N LYS A 292 9.89 9.20 -20.56
CA LYS A 292 8.59 8.94 -21.20
C LYS A 292 8.07 10.23 -21.85
N PRO A 293 7.29 10.13 -22.94
CA PRO A 293 6.68 11.30 -23.58
C PRO A 293 5.82 12.12 -22.61
N LEU A 294 5.79 13.44 -22.82
CA LEU A 294 4.90 14.33 -22.10
C LEU A 294 3.52 14.37 -22.75
N ASN A 295 2.47 14.52 -21.94
CA ASN A 295 1.11 14.80 -22.39
C ASN A 295 0.79 16.25 -22.01
N ASP A 296 0.37 17.07 -22.97
CA ASP A 296 0.03 18.49 -22.73
C ASP A 296 1.18 19.29 -22.09
N GLY A 297 2.43 18.92 -22.37
CA GLY A 297 3.63 19.59 -21.85
C GLY A 297 4.03 19.18 -20.42
N VAL A 298 3.37 18.19 -19.83
CA VAL A 298 3.70 17.65 -18.51
C VAL A 298 3.87 16.13 -18.54
N LEU A 299 4.62 15.60 -17.59
CA LEU A 299 4.68 14.16 -17.36
C LEU A 299 3.42 13.76 -16.58
N LYS A 300 2.74 12.73 -17.05
CA LYS A 300 1.62 12.10 -16.34
C LYS A 300 2.08 10.75 -15.79
N PHE A 301 1.66 10.41 -14.59
CA PHE A 301 1.83 9.11 -13.95
C PHE A 301 0.45 8.42 -13.83
N PRO A 302 -0.18 8.05 -14.96
CA PRO A 302 -1.60 7.70 -15.03
C PRO A 302 -1.86 6.22 -14.72
N PHE A 303 -1.21 5.69 -13.69
CA PHE A 303 -1.25 4.27 -13.41
C PHE A 303 -2.43 3.85 -12.58
N PHE A 304 -2.95 2.64 -12.83
CA PHE A 304 -3.98 2.02 -11.99
C PHE A 304 -3.47 1.89 -10.54
N THR A 305 -2.23 1.42 -10.39
CA THR A 305 -1.65 0.97 -9.13
C THR A 305 -0.39 1.80 -8.79
N ILE A 306 -0.59 2.95 -8.12
CA ILE A 306 0.51 3.78 -7.63
C ILE A 306 0.70 3.48 -6.14
N GLU A 307 1.54 2.52 -5.81
CA GLU A 307 1.58 1.89 -4.48
C GLU A 307 2.96 1.92 -3.84
N ASN A 308 3.82 2.84 -4.28
CA ASN A 308 5.11 3.05 -3.64
C ASN A 308 5.37 4.54 -3.43
N LEU A 309 5.71 4.92 -2.20
CA LEU A 309 6.06 6.27 -1.81
C LEU A 309 7.19 6.23 -0.80
N ASP A 310 8.22 7.05 -0.99
CA ASP A 310 9.17 7.28 0.08
C ASP A 310 9.78 8.67 0.05
N VAL A 311 10.29 9.10 1.20
CA VAL A 311 10.96 10.38 1.42
C VAL A 311 12.47 10.15 1.28
N VAL A 312 13.08 10.80 0.29
CA VAL A 312 14.52 10.63 0.03
C VAL A 312 15.32 11.62 0.87
N ASP A 313 14.87 12.87 0.88
CA ASP A 313 15.48 13.97 1.61
C ASP A 313 14.47 15.12 1.78
N ASN A 314 14.93 16.28 2.24
CA ASN A 314 14.10 17.45 2.52
C ASN A 314 13.51 18.14 1.27
N GLU A 315 13.85 17.67 0.07
CA GLU A 315 13.33 18.19 -1.20
C GLU A 315 12.75 17.11 -2.11
N HIS A 316 13.07 15.83 -1.91
CA HIS A 316 12.73 14.76 -2.86
C HIS A 316 11.93 13.62 -2.25
N ILE A 317 11.04 13.07 -3.08
CA ILE A 317 10.30 11.83 -2.82
C ILE A 317 10.45 10.87 -3.99
N ILE A 318 10.30 9.58 -3.74
CA ILE A 318 10.08 8.56 -4.77
C ILE A 318 8.60 8.25 -4.85
N VAL A 319 8.11 8.06 -6.07
CA VAL A 319 6.78 7.47 -6.33
C VAL A 319 6.96 6.31 -7.31
N GLY A 320 6.24 5.21 -7.10
CA GLY A 320 6.34 4.01 -7.92
C GLY A 320 5.01 3.53 -8.51
N ASN A 321 5.12 2.79 -9.61
CA ASN A 321 4.05 2.02 -10.23
C ASN A 321 4.31 0.54 -9.98
N ASP A 322 3.32 -0.14 -9.41
CA ASP A 322 3.20 -1.59 -9.48
C ASP A 322 2.42 -1.93 -10.76
N ASN A 323 3.03 -2.64 -11.69
CA ASN A 323 2.42 -2.89 -12.98
C ASN A 323 1.29 -3.94 -12.97
N ASN A 324 0.98 -4.57 -11.82
CA ASN A 324 -0.09 -5.55 -11.65
C ASN A 324 -0.15 -6.55 -12.82
N PHE A 325 1.02 -7.07 -13.21
CA PHE A 325 1.16 -7.86 -14.43
C PHE A 325 0.33 -9.15 -14.35
N PRO A 326 -0.42 -9.54 -15.41
CA PRO A 326 -0.52 -8.91 -16.73
C PRO A 326 -1.75 -8.00 -16.92
N PHE A 327 -2.41 -7.58 -15.84
CA PHE A 327 -3.76 -7.01 -15.86
C PHE A 327 -3.84 -5.51 -16.18
N SER A 328 -2.78 -4.74 -15.97
CA SER A 328 -2.76 -3.29 -16.25
C SER A 328 -1.93 -2.91 -17.49
N SER A 329 -2.27 -1.77 -18.12
CA SER A 329 -1.61 -1.28 -19.34
C SER A 329 -1.37 0.24 -19.39
N SER A 330 -1.89 0.96 -18.39
CA SER A 330 -1.78 2.33 -17.90
C SER A 330 -1.16 3.45 -18.73
N ARG A 331 -0.19 3.24 -19.62
CA ARG A 331 0.25 4.25 -20.62
C ARG A 331 -0.14 3.95 -22.05
N GLN A 332 -0.24 2.68 -22.43
CA GLN A 332 -0.54 2.26 -23.79
C GLN A 332 -1.60 1.16 -23.75
N PRO A 333 -2.78 1.36 -24.37
CA PRO A 333 -3.85 0.37 -24.33
C PRO A 333 -3.38 -1.02 -24.75
N ASN A 334 -3.64 -2.03 -23.91
CA ASN A 334 -3.27 -3.44 -24.11
C ASN A 334 -1.77 -3.70 -24.29
N HIS A 335 -0.93 -2.84 -23.71
CA HIS A 335 0.50 -3.10 -23.59
C HIS A 335 0.88 -2.96 -22.12
N GLN A 336 1.40 -4.05 -21.55
CA GLN A 336 1.76 -4.12 -20.13
C GLN A 336 2.80 -3.06 -19.79
N ASP A 337 2.60 -2.38 -18.68
CA ASP A 337 3.52 -1.34 -18.24
C ASP A 337 4.79 -1.92 -17.60
N ASP A 338 5.83 -1.09 -17.62
CA ASP A 338 7.02 -1.33 -16.83
C ASP A 338 6.70 -1.11 -15.34
N ASN A 339 7.35 -1.86 -14.46
CA ASN A 339 7.55 -1.38 -13.09
C ASN A 339 8.43 -0.13 -13.15
N GLU A 340 7.97 0.97 -12.56
CA GLU A 340 8.61 2.28 -12.71
C GLU A 340 8.73 3.00 -11.37
N LEU A 341 9.89 3.62 -11.15
CA LEU A 341 10.10 4.58 -10.06
C LEU A 341 10.46 5.94 -10.64
N ILE A 342 9.84 7.00 -10.11
CA ILE A 342 10.20 8.39 -10.41
C ILE A 342 10.71 9.08 -9.16
N LEU A 343 11.74 9.92 -9.33
CA LEU A 343 12.27 10.79 -8.29
C LEU A 343 11.74 12.21 -8.50
N LEU A 344 10.91 12.68 -7.58
CA LEU A 344 10.23 13.97 -7.67
C LEU A 344 10.85 14.99 -6.72
N LYS A 345 11.21 16.16 -7.23
CA LYS A 345 11.60 17.32 -6.42
C LYS A 345 10.37 18.13 -6.01
N VAL A 346 9.98 18.08 -4.75
CA VAL A 346 8.73 18.60 -4.19
C VAL A 346 8.89 19.45 -2.92
N PRO A 347 9.87 20.37 -2.82
CA PRO A 347 10.14 21.10 -1.58
C PRO A 347 8.95 21.94 -1.08
N ALA A 348 8.08 22.40 -1.98
CA ALA A 348 6.87 23.14 -1.62
C ALA A 348 5.87 22.26 -0.85
N LEU A 349 5.67 21.01 -1.29
CA LEU A 349 4.84 20.03 -0.58
C LEU A 349 5.41 19.75 0.81
N LEU A 350 6.71 19.44 0.87
CA LEU A 350 7.37 19.05 2.12
C LEU A 350 7.37 20.18 3.17
N LYS A 351 7.45 21.44 2.73
CA LYS A 351 7.45 22.64 3.60
C LYS A 351 6.06 23.21 3.91
N ALA A 352 5.00 22.71 3.27
CA ALA A 352 3.63 23.19 3.51
C ALA A 352 3.21 22.99 4.99
N LYS A 353 2.38 23.90 5.53
CA LYS A 353 1.96 23.94 6.94
C LYS A 353 0.44 23.91 7.10
#